data_AF-A0A4Q3DBM7-F1
#
_entry.id   AF-A0A4Q3DBM7-F1
#
_cell.length_a   1.000
_cell.length_b   1.000
_cell.length_c   1.000
_cell.angle_alpha   90.00
_cell.angle_beta   90.00
_cell.angle_gamma   90.00
#
_symmetry.space_group_name_H-M   'P 1'
#
loop_
_entity.id
_entity.type
_entity.pdbx_description
1 polymer ?
#
loop_
_entity_poly.entity_id
_entity_poly.type
_entity_poly.pdbx_seq_one_letter_code
_entity_poly.pdbx_strand_id
1 'polypeptide(L)'
;MRHAIPVLTLALALAACSTADNAAQQIGNAAEETGDALANAGDGLASATGNAVEGVGNAARDATAGHDAWLGRWTGVEGTYLVISKAALPDRYRLEMQYTLDSKGSFDGAGTKEGITFTRPDGKQLLRASNGDATGLKYLAGKKDCLTVKDGEGYCRD
;
A
#
# COMPACT_ATOMS: atom_id res chain seq x y z
N MET A 1 -24.91 98.32 37.26
CA MET A 1 -24.67 98.90 35.92
C MET A 1 -24.05 97.78 35.08
N ARG A 2 -24.83 97.05 34.28
CA ARG A 2 -25.19 97.31 32.87
C ARG A 2 -23.96 97.20 31.94
N HIS A 3 -24.09 96.34 30.92
CA HIS A 3 -23.26 96.17 29.70
C HIS A 3 -22.07 95.20 29.82
N ALA A 4 -21.73 94.32 28.86
CA ALA A 4 -22.32 93.91 27.58
C ALA A 4 -21.63 92.61 27.11
N ILE A 5 -22.35 91.80 26.32
CA ILE A 5 -21.89 90.72 25.42
C ILE A 5 -21.51 91.41 24.07
N PRO A 6 -20.46 91.06 23.26
CA PRO A 6 -20.38 89.81 22.47
C PRO A 6 -19.00 89.26 21.97
N VAL A 7 -19.03 87.95 21.66
CA VAL A 7 -18.46 87.18 20.52
C VAL A 7 -16.97 87.32 20.12
N LEU A 8 -16.22 86.21 20.21
CA LEU A 8 -15.29 85.77 19.15
C LEU A 8 -15.08 84.24 19.21
N THR A 9 -15.26 83.59 18.07
CA THR A 9 -15.12 82.15 17.79
C THR A 9 -13.66 81.67 17.73
N LEU A 10 -13.36 80.48 18.26
CA LEU A 10 -12.37 79.57 17.65
C LEU A 10 -12.64 78.11 18.06
N ALA A 11 -12.82 77.24 17.06
CA ALA A 11 -12.91 75.79 17.20
C ALA A 11 -11.50 75.19 17.39
N LEU A 12 -11.37 74.07 18.11
CA LEU A 12 -10.55 72.93 17.68
C LEU A 12 -10.83 71.69 18.55
N ALA A 13 -11.00 70.56 17.85
CA ALA A 13 -11.43 69.28 18.37
C ALA A 13 -10.36 68.55 19.19
N LEU A 14 -10.82 67.81 20.18
CA LEU A 14 -10.11 66.73 20.87
C LEU A 14 -9.82 65.60 19.87
N ALA A 15 -8.56 65.36 19.55
CA ALA A 15 -8.11 64.10 18.96
C ALA A 15 -7.08 63.46 19.90
N ALA A 16 -7.56 62.60 20.79
CA ALA A 16 -6.71 61.74 21.60
C ALA A 16 -7.41 60.39 21.83
N CYS A 17 -6.80 59.34 21.25
CA CYS A 17 -6.92 57.90 21.47
C CYS A 17 -7.41 57.10 20.26
N SER A 18 -6.48 56.71 19.39
CA SER A 18 -6.63 55.59 18.44
C SER A 18 -5.33 54.77 18.33
N THR A 19 -4.58 54.67 19.43
CA THR A 19 -3.31 53.90 19.49
C THR A 19 -3.45 52.58 20.26
N ALA A 20 -4.64 52.25 20.77
CA ALA A 20 -4.90 50.98 21.46
C ALA A 20 -5.51 49.89 20.53
N ASP A 21 -6.17 50.26 19.43
CA ASP A 21 -6.82 49.29 18.54
C ASP A 21 -5.88 48.63 17.53
N ASN A 22 -4.71 49.23 17.25
CA ASN A 22 -3.76 48.68 16.25
C ASN A 22 -2.82 47.59 16.78
N ALA A 23 -2.70 47.41 18.10
CA ALA A 23 -1.90 46.32 18.67
C ALA A 23 -2.67 44.98 18.72
N ALA A 24 -4.01 45.02 18.69
CA ALA A 24 -4.84 43.80 18.72
C ALA A 24 -5.00 43.14 17.34
N GLN A 25 -4.93 43.90 16.24
CA GLN A 25 -5.05 43.32 14.89
C GLN A 25 -3.79 42.63 14.36
N GLN A 26 -2.59 42.88 14.93
CA GLN A 26 -1.35 42.27 14.44
C GLN A 26 -1.03 40.90 15.09
N ILE A 27 -1.77 40.49 16.12
CA ILE A 27 -1.61 39.19 16.80
C ILE A 27 -2.62 38.15 16.31
N GLY A 28 -3.73 38.59 15.69
CA GLY A 28 -4.75 37.70 15.13
C GLY A 28 -4.31 36.96 13.86
N ASN A 29 -3.54 37.61 12.99
CA ASN A 29 -3.18 37.04 11.69
C ASN A 29 -1.96 36.10 11.73
N ALA A 30 -1.23 36.00 12.84
CA ALA A 30 -0.08 35.08 12.97
C ALA A 30 -0.45 33.72 13.60
N ALA A 31 -1.66 33.59 14.17
CA ALA A 31 -2.11 32.34 14.78
C ALA A 31 -2.84 31.41 13.80
N GLU A 32 -3.42 31.94 12.71
CA GLU A 32 -4.10 31.12 11.69
C GLU A 32 -3.12 30.40 10.74
N GLU A 33 -1.92 30.94 10.52
CA GLU A 33 -0.93 30.28 9.64
C GLU A 33 -0.19 29.10 10.31
N THR A 34 -0.28 28.95 11.64
CA THR A 34 0.35 27.82 12.36
C THR A 34 -0.65 26.71 12.71
N GLY A 35 -1.96 27.01 12.73
CA GLY A 35 -3.02 26.02 12.96
C GLY A 35 -3.31 25.15 11.73
N ASP A 36 -3.32 25.77 10.54
CA ASP A 36 -3.56 25.05 9.29
C ASP A 36 -2.41 24.10 8.92
N ALA A 37 -1.15 24.45 9.23
CA ALA A 37 -0.02 23.58 8.93
C ALA A 37 -0.01 22.27 9.75
N LEU A 38 -0.51 22.30 10.99
CA LEU A 38 -0.60 21.13 11.86
C LEU A 38 -1.81 20.24 11.52
N ALA A 39 -2.94 20.83 11.13
CA ALA A 39 -4.10 20.08 10.62
C ALA A 39 -3.77 19.35 9.30
N ASN A 40 -3.11 20.04 8.36
CA ASN A 40 -2.70 19.45 7.09
C ASN A 40 -1.63 18.34 7.24
N ALA A 41 -0.72 18.47 8.22
CA ALA A 41 0.28 17.42 8.51
C ALA A 41 -0.36 16.17 9.17
N GLY A 42 -1.37 16.37 10.02
CA GLY A 42 -2.14 15.30 10.64
C GLY A 42 -3.02 14.54 9.64
N ASP A 43 -3.69 15.27 8.74
CA ASP A 43 -4.52 14.69 7.67
C ASP A 43 -3.68 13.96 6.62
N GLY A 44 -2.48 14.44 6.31
CA GLY A 44 -1.54 13.75 5.44
C GLY A 44 -1.08 12.40 6.00
N LEU A 45 -0.82 12.31 7.30
CA LEU A 45 -0.43 11.07 7.95
C LEU A 45 -1.64 10.13 8.16
N ALA A 46 -2.81 10.66 8.51
CA ALA A 46 -4.05 9.90 8.63
C ALA A 46 -4.51 9.32 7.27
N SER A 47 -4.37 10.09 6.19
CA SER A 47 -4.72 9.67 4.83
C SER A 47 -3.66 8.71 4.24
N ALA A 48 -2.38 8.91 4.54
CA ALA A 48 -1.32 7.97 4.16
C ALA A 48 -1.44 6.63 4.90
N THR A 49 -1.76 6.66 6.19
CA THR A 49 -2.02 5.45 6.98
C THR A 49 -3.33 4.78 6.56
N GLY A 50 -4.39 5.54 6.30
CA GLY A 50 -5.66 5.07 5.72
C GLY A 50 -5.49 4.33 4.41
N ASN A 51 -4.81 4.94 3.44
CA ASN A 51 -4.49 4.30 2.16
C ASN A 51 -3.57 3.09 2.31
N ALA A 52 -2.65 3.10 3.26
CA ALA A 52 -1.78 1.95 3.54
C ALA A 52 -2.56 0.78 4.16
N VAL A 53 -3.46 1.03 5.11
CA VAL A 53 -4.29 -0.03 5.72
C VAL A 53 -5.37 -0.54 4.78
N GLU A 54 -5.92 0.32 3.92
CA GLU A 54 -6.85 -0.09 2.86
C GLU A 54 -6.12 -0.86 1.75
N GLY A 55 -4.91 -0.43 1.38
CA GLY A 55 -4.05 -1.15 0.43
C GLY A 55 -3.67 -2.54 0.95
N VAL A 56 -3.31 -2.66 2.22
CA VAL A 56 -3.05 -3.95 2.89
C VAL A 56 -4.34 -4.77 3.00
N GLY A 57 -5.47 -4.15 3.33
CA GLY A 57 -6.77 -4.81 3.44
C GLY A 57 -7.26 -5.34 2.09
N ASN A 58 -7.09 -4.59 1.01
CA ASN A 58 -7.45 -5.00 -0.35
C ASN A 58 -6.51 -6.08 -0.87
N ALA A 59 -5.20 -5.93 -0.66
CA ALA A 59 -4.24 -6.99 -0.98
C ALA A 59 -4.51 -8.29 -0.20
N ALA A 60 -4.90 -8.19 1.08
CA ALA A 60 -5.30 -9.33 1.89
C ALA A 60 -6.63 -9.95 1.43
N ARG A 61 -7.58 -9.15 0.93
CA ARG A 61 -8.87 -9.62 0.41
C ARG A 61 -8.75 -10.26 -0.97
N ASP A 62 -7.96 -9.67 -1.87
CA ASP A 62 -7.64 -10.31 -3.14
C ASP A 62 -6.84 -11.59 -2.95
N ALA A 63 -6.16 -11.73 -1.81
CA ALA A 63 -5.45 -12.93 -1.43
C ALA A 63 -6.32 -14.12 -0.99
N THR A 64 -7.64 -13.93 -0.80
CA THR A 64 -8.52 -14.93 -0.16
C THR A 64 -8.95 -16.12 -1.01
N ALA A 65 -8.31 -16.37 -2.15
CA ALA A 65 -8.56 -17.59 -2.90
C ALA A 65 -7.70 -18.73 -2.32
N GLY A 66 -8.37 -19.67 -1.65
CA GLY A 66 -7.74 -20.90 -1.17
C GLY A 66 -7.27 -21.79 -2.31
N HIS A 67 -5.96 -22.01 -2.40
CA HIS A 67 -5.27 -22.92 -3.33
C HIS A 67 -4.85 -24.21 -2.62
N ASP A 68 -5.63 -24.64 -1.64
CA ASP A 68 -5.36 -25.84 -0.84
C ASP A 68 -5.30 -27.12 -1.67
N ALA A 69 -5.97 -27.16 -2.83
CA ALA A 69 -5.85 -28.26 -3.78
C ALA A 69 -4.40 -28.43 -4.31
N TRP A 70 -3.58 -27.39 -4.23
CA TRP A 70 -2.20 -27.42 -4.71
C TRP A 70 -1.18 -27.93 -3.69
N LEU A 71 -1.61 -28.15 -2.43
CA LEU A 71 -0.74 -28.65 -1.37
C LEU A 71 -0.06 -29.98 -1.75
N GLY A 72 1.20 -30.14 -1.35
CA GLY A 72 2.04 -31.30 -1.63
C GLY A 72 3.12 -31.04 -2.69
N ARG A 73 3.73 -32.13 -3.18
CA ARG A 73 4.86 -32.08 -4.13
C ARG A 73 4.40 -32.09 -5.59
N TRP A 74 5.14 -31.37 -6.43
CA TRP A 74 4.99 -31.27 -7.88
C TRP A 74 6.37 -31.49 -8.52
N THR A 75 6.40 -32.19 -9.65
CA THR A 75 7.64 -32.60 -10.32
C THR A 75 7.88 -31.74 -11.56
N GLY A 76 9.07 -31.13 -11.66
CA GLY A 76 9.52 -30.41 -12.84
C GLY A 76 10.56 -31.20 -13.63
N VAL A 77 11.17 -30.53 -14.62
CA VAL A 77 12.25 -31.09 -15.44
C VAL A 77 13.55 -31.25 -14.66
N GLU A 78 14.38 -32.23 -15.04
CA GLU A 78 15.78 -32.34 -14.59
C GLU A 78 15.96 -32.32 -13.05
N GLY A 79 14.99 -32.84 -12.31
CA GLY A 79 15.03 -32.89 -10.84
C GLY A 79 14.53 -31.63 -10.14
N THR A 80 14.11 -30.61 -10.88
CA THR A 80 13.38 -29.46 -10.33
C THR A 80 12.06 -29.91 -9.69
N TYR A 81 11.63 -29.18 -8.66
CA TYR A 81 10.41 -29.52 -7.93
C TYR A 81 9.81 -28.30 -7.24
N LEU A 82 8.55 -28.44 -6.85
CA LEU A 82 7.84 -27.51 -5.99
C LEU A 82 7.07 -28.31 -4.92
N VAL A 83 7.22 -27.94 -3.66
CA VAL A 83 6.41 -28.42 -2.54
C VAL A 83 5.64 -27.24 -1.97
N ILE A 84 4.32 -27.37 -1.89
CA ILE A 84 3.42 -26.35 -1.37
C ILE A 84 2.86 -26.84 -0.03
N SER A 85 3.00 -26.03 1.01
CA SER A 85 2.45 -26.32 2.34
C SER A 85 1.70 -25.10 2.89
N LYS A 86 0.80 -25.32 3.86
CA LYS A 86 0.11 -24.23 4.55
C LYS A 86 1.09 -23.43 5.41
N ALA A 87 0.94 -22.11 5.41
CA ALA A 87 1.56 -21.24 6.42
C ALA A 87 0.57 -20.96 7.58
N ALA A 88 1.01 -20.15 8.55
CA ALA A 88 0.24 -19.90 9.78
C ALA A 88 -1.06 -19.11 9.55
N LEU A 89 -1.12 -18.30 8.50
CA LEU A 89 -2.29 -17.47 8.18
C LEU A 89 -3.12 -18.11 7.05
N PRO A 90 -4.44 -17.87 7.02
CA PRO A 90 -5.29 -18.27 5.91
C PRO A 90 -4.74 -17.75 4.58
N ASP A 91 -4.85 -18.58 3.54
CA ASP A 91 -4.40 -18.29 2.17
C ASP A 91 -2.93 -17.88 2.05
N ARG A 92 -2.12 -18.29 3.04
CA ARG A 92 -0.67 -18.17 3.01
C ARG A 92 -0.05 -19.54 2.88
N TYR A 93 1.00 -19.61 2.07
CA TYR A 93 1.65 -20.86 1.72
C TYR A 93 3.15 -20.74 1.95
N ARG A 94 3.80 -21.88 2.20
CA ARG A 94 5.23 -22.02 2.07
C ARG A 94 5.54 -22.82 0.81
N LEU A 95 6.38 -22.26 -0.04
CA LEU A 95 6.81 -22.83 -1.32
C LEU A 95 8.27 -23.23 -1.22
N GLU A 96 8.55 -24.52 -1.04
CA GLU A 96 9.90 -25.07 -1.13
C GLU A 96 10.14 -25.57 -2.55
N MET A 97 11.19 -25.10 -3.22
CA MET A 97 11.40 -25.40 -4.63
C MET A 97 12.87 -25.44 -5.02
N GLN A 98 13.16 -26.26 -6.02
CA GLN A 98 14.30 -26.10 -6.92
C GLN A 98 13.75 -25.69 -8.28
N TYR A 99 14.04 -24.47 -8.72
CA TYR A 99 13.43 -23.86 -9.91
C TYR A 99 14.41 -23.68 -11.09
N THR A 100 15.69 -23.90 -10.83
CA THR A 100 16.71 -24.20 -11.85
C THR A 100 17.67 -25.26 -11.29
N LEU A 101 18.63 -25.73 -12.08
CA LEU A 101 19.65 -26.67 -11.58
C LEU A 101 20.49 -26.08 -10.43
N ASP A 102 20.66 -24.77 -10.42
CA ASP A 102 21.52 -24.06 -9.45
C ASP A 102 20.72 -23.30 -8.38
N SER A 103 19.42 -23.12 -8.56
CA SER A 103 18.59 -22.28 -7.71
C SER A 103 17.51 -23.06 -6.98
N LYS A 104 17.56 -22.98 -5.64
CA LYS A 104 16.59 -23.59 -4.72
C LYS A 104 16.31 -22.66 -3.54
N GLY A 105 15.19 -22.85 -2.87
CA GLY A 105 14.86 -22.08 -1.68
C GLY A 105 13.47 -22.38 -1.13
N SER A 106 13.13 -21.66 -0.08
CA SER A 106 11.82 -21.70 0.56
C SER A 106 11.27 -20.28 0.60
N PHE A 107 10.08 -20.06 0.04
CA PHE A 107 9.50 -18.74 -0.20
C PHE A 107 8.10 -18.65 0.38
N ASP A 108 7.77 -17.50 0.97
CA ASP A 108 6.41 -17.24 1.42
C ASP A 108 5.52 -16.85 0.22
N GLY A 109 4.39 -17.53 0.11
CA GLY A 109 3.35 -17.26 -0.87
C GLY A 109 2.11 -16.64 -0.25
N ALA A 110 1.40 -15.87 -1.06
CA ALA A 110 0.03 -15.45 -0.80
C ALA A 110 -0.84 -15.95 -1.94
N GLY A 111 -1.88 -16.73 -1.62
CA GLY A 111 -2.96 -17.01 -2.57
C GLY A 111 -3.53 -15.68 -3.07
N THR A 112 -4.04 -15.66 -4.29
CA THR A 112 -4.84 -14.61 -4.92
C THR A 112 -5.81 -15.26 -5.88
N LYS A 113 -6.78 -14.51 -6.41
CA LYS A 113 -7.71 -15.02 -7.43
C LYS A 113 -6.98 -15.61 -8.64
N GLU A 114 -5.82 -15.07 -9.00
CA GLU A 114 -5.02 -15.49 -10.15
C GLU A 114 -4.12 -16.69 -9.87
N GLY A 115 -3.77 -16.96 -8.61
CA GLY A 115 -2.85 -18.04 -8.24
C GLY A 115 -2.13 -17.78 -6.92
N ILE A 116 -0.89 -18.27 -6.75
CA ILE A 116 -0.06 -17.94 -5.57
C ILE A 116 1.01 -16.95 -6.00
N THR A 117 0.96 -15.73 -5.46
CA THR A 117 2.01 -14.72 -5.62
C THR A 117 3.13 -14.96 -4.61
N PHE A 118 4.38 -14.80 -5.04
CA PHE A 118 5.55 -14.94 -4.17
C PHE A 118 6.74 -14.15 -4.72
N THR A 119 7.81 -13.99 -3.94
CA THR A 119 9.04 -13.33 -4.37
C THR A 119 10.23 -14.24 -4.10
N ARG A 120 11.13 -14.34 -5.08
CA ARG A 120 12.41 -15.05 -4.97
C ARG A 120 13.53 -14.17 -5.58
N PRO A 121 14.81 -14.59 -5.58
CA PRO A 121 15.91 -13.72 -6.03
C PRO A 121 15.79 -13.15 -7.45
N ASP A 122 15.07 -13.84 -8.35
CA ASP A 122 14.81 -13.38 -9.73
C ASP A 122 13.56 -12.49 -9.86
N GLY A 123 12.93 -12.10 -8.75
CA GLY A 123 11.84 -11.12 -8.70
C GLY A 123 10.50 -11.68 -8.21
N LYS A 124 9.45 -10.90 -8.48
CA LYS A 124 8.06 -11.25 -8.17
C LYS A 124 7.56 -12.29 -9.15
N GLN A 125 6.89 -13.31 -8.63
CA GLN A 125 6.40 -14.46 -9.37
C GLN A 125 4.91 -14.68 -9.09
N LEU A 126 4.25 -15.37 -10.02
CA LEU A 126 2.87 -15.82 -9.87
C LEU A 126 2.78 -17.26 -10.37
N LEU A 127 2.49 -18.19 -9.45
CA LEU A 127 2.22 -19.59 -9.72
C LEU A 127 0.75 -19.77 -10.09
N ARG A 128 0.46 -20.41 -11.23
CA ARG A 128 -0.90 -20.61 -11.76
C ARG A 128 -1.13 -22.06 -12.15
N ALA A 129 -2.40 -22.46 -12.17
CA ALA A 129 -2.81 -23.69 -12.83
C ALA A 129 -2.45 -23.66 -14.32
N SER A 130 -2.10 -24.83 -14.85
CA SER A 130 -1.68 -25.03 -16.24
C SER A 130 -1.92 -26.48 -16.66
N ASN A 131 -1.45 -26.83 -17.85
CA ASN A 131 -1.22 -28.20 -18.28
C ASN A 131 0.21 -28.33 -18.83
N GLY A 132 0.65 -29.56 -19.04
CA GLY A 132 2.01 -29.88 -19.46
C GLY A 132 2.43 -29.21 -20.76
N ASP A 133 1.52 -29.15 -21.73
CA ASP A 133 1.78 -28.55 -23.05
C ASP A 133 2.00 -27.03 -22.93
N ALA A 134 1.22 -26.37 -22.07
CA ALA A 134 1.30 -24.92 -21.83
C ALA A 134 2.54 -24.50 -21.01
N THR A 135 3.27 -25.43 -20.38
CA THR A 135 4.54 -25.09 -19.70
C THR A 135 5.69 -24.81 -20.66
N GLY A 136 5.59 -25.26 -21.92
CA GLY A 136 6.70 -25.27 -22.88
C GLY A 136 7.78 -26.33 -22.60
N LEU A 137 7.57 -27.21 -21.60
CA LEU A 137 8.53 -28.24 -21.20
C LEU A 137 8.14 -29.60 -21.78
N LYS A 138 8.97 -30.12 -22.70
CA LYS A 138 8.72 -31.41 -23.39
C LYS A 138 8.50 -32.58 -22.45
N TYR A 139 9.21 -32.63 -21.32
CA TYR A 139 9.07 -33.67 -20.31
C TYR A 139 7.67 -33.70 -19.67
N LEU A 140 6.99 -32.55 -19.62
CA LEU A 140 5.68 -32.39 -19.01
C LEU A 140 4.55 -32.55 -20.02
N ALA A 141 4.84 -32.56 -21.32
CA ALA A 141 3.83 -32.60 -22.39
C ALA A 141 2.79 -33.71 -22.18
N GLY A 142 1.54 -33.40 -22.47
CA GLY A 142 0.39 -34.29 -22.29
C GLY A 142 -0.17 -34.37 -20.86
N LYS A 143 0.59 -34.00 -19.82
CA LYS A 143 0.07 -33.97 -18.44
C LYS A 143 -0.99 -32.89 -18.26
N LYS A 144 -1.98 -33.15 -17.39
CA LYS A 144 -3.15 -32.25 -17.22
C LYS A 144 -3.17 -31.51 -15.89
N ASP A 145 -2.66 -32.13 -14.83
CA ASP A 145 -2.54 -31.48 -13.53
C ASP A 145 -1.15 -30.86 -13.38
N CYS A 146 -1.04 -29.58 -13.73
CA CYS A 146 0.23 -28.86 -13.70
C CYS A 146 0.07 -27.47 -13.13
N LEU A 147 1.16 -26.96 -12.56
CA LEU A 147 1.35 -25.57 -12.18
C LEU A 147 2.49 -24.96 -13.01
N THR A 148 2.40 -23.68 -13.31
CA THR A 148 3.43 -22.93 -14.03
C THR A 148 3.68 -21.57 -13.38
N VAL A 149 4.92 -21.13 -13.40
CA VAL A 149 5.30 -19.77 -13.00
C VAL A 149 5.42 -18.88 -14.24
N LYS A 150 6.18 -19.37 -15.22
CA LYS A 150 6.48 -18.74 -16.51
C LYS A 150 6.84 -19.81 -17.54
N ASP A 151 6.91 -19.42 -18.80
CA ASP A 151 7.36 -20.31 -19.87
C ASP A 151 8.74 -20.90 -19.53
N GLY A 152 8.86 -22.23 -19.65
CA GLY A 152 10.07 -22.95 -19.28
C GLY A 152 10.20 -23.27 -17.79
N GLU A 153 9.18 -22.97 -16.97
CA GLU A 153 9.15 -23.33 -15.54
C GLU A 153 7.75 -23.81 -15.13
N GLY A 154 7.61 -25.13 -15.12
CA GLY A 154 6.38 -25.79 -14.71
C GLY A 154 6.65 -27.07 -13.93
N TYR A 155 5.61 -27.51 -13.22
CA TYR A 155 5.63 -28.67 -12.36
C TYR A 155 4.31 -29.41 -12.51
N CYS A 156 4.33 -30.71 -12.71
CA CYS A 156 3.11 -31.50 -12.86
C CYS A 156 3.00 -32.59 -11.80
N ARG A 157 1.77 -33.02 -11.59
CA ARG A 157 1.39 -34.30 -10.99
C ARG A 157 0.90 -35.21 -12.11
N ASP A 158 0.81 -36.50 -11.80
CA ASP A 158 0.35 -37.51 -12.75
C ASP A 158 -1.12 -37.33 -13.11
#